data_AF-A0A9D9GL34-F1
#
_entry.id   AF-A0A9D9GL34-F1
#
_cell.length_a   1.000
_cell.length_b   1.000
_cell.length_c   1.000
_cell.angle_alpha   90.00
_cell.angle_beta   90.00
_cell.angle_gamma   90.00
#
_symmetry.space_group_name_H-M   'P 1'
#
loop_
_entity.id
_entity.type
_entity.pdbx_description
1 polymer ?
#
loop_
_entity_poly.entity_id
_entity_poly.type
_entity_poly.pdbx_seq_one_letter_code
_entity_poly.pdbx_strand_id
1 'polypeptide(L)'
;YVKDRFNTIADIRDTFRFCAGTGVHRLEPNTTIPGVRLNWYSIRDVKRADFAEFDADGNQNSDTYYVTQSEIDGCESDSVKVEVVKVPAVLERDFMVDTCKGVKLTAADVMAENKVDYELTSLAKVAAGGQDSIIPLGGNIGFNGTYNLTVQSEYGCVGVEKIHVNMIEPEHLTWPTDGFTSCPGDTVAISAGSSNSWFKVLDSDSTELAYLYGVNESYSFVADEYKQFDIIAMVKGHESCTAKKTLSYYVHTPEKPVVFGKPGVCKGDELKLSVGNIEKDFSWDYDGEILSTTDEFKYVPEKSGYLRVSGKDKNGCVVSDTIAIKVVDILTPKIVLHPRISSTEYHINRDTTEVDFEARLNTADDGMFTYSWDFGDGSAPGMSQMENHVYSDTVVKLSRLVNVGLTVTHEFGCVGTAYSTLYIDPSIYVPNTFVVDTDYEFMKDYDLEIFDRIGNLIHKGNGWDGTYDKNGDVVFHDTYFYSLTYYVGGEEQHKTGYITVVR
;
A
#
# COMPACT_ATOMS: atom_id res chain seq x y z
N TYR A 1 -53.23 88.22 70.45
CA TYR A 1 -52.16 88.03 69.45
C TYR A 1 -52.30 86.63 68.89
N VAL A 2 -52.85 86.51 67.70
CA VAL A 2 -52.73 85.29 66.90
C VAL A 2 -51.26 85.28 66.48
N LYS A 3 -50.45 84.38 67.03
CA LYS A 3 -49.09 84.18 66.52
C LYS A 3 -49.26 83.61 65.10
N ASP A 4 -48.71 84.30 64.12
CA ASP A 4 -48.72 83.84 62.73
C ASP A 4 -48.11 82.44 62.64
N ARG A 5 -48.72 81.58 61.83
CA ARG A 5 -48.20 80.24 61.57
C ARG A 5 -46.84 80.35 60.88
N PHE A 6 -45.97 79.37 61.13
CA PHE A 6 -44.77 79.22 60.34
C PHE A 6 -45.18 78.76 58.93
N ASN A 7 -45.14 79.67 57.95
CA ASN A 7 -45.77 79.47 56.63
C ASN A 7 -44.99 78.54 55.68
N THR A 8 -43.76 78.17 56.02
CA THR A 8 -42.95 77.24 55.24
C THR A 8 -43.15 75.82 55.80
N ILE A 9 -43.42 74.87 54.94
CA ILE A 9 -43.48 73.43 55.28
C ILE A 9 -42.07 72.84 55.41
N ALA A 10 -41.95 71.71 56.11
CA ALA A 10 -40.70 70.97 56.25
C ALA A 10 -40.15 70.57 54.87
N ASP A 11 -38.91 70.97 54.58
CA ASP A 11 -38.19 70.54 53.37
C ASP A 11 -37.62 69.14 53.58
N ILE A 12 -38.46 68.13 53.31
CA ILE A 12 -38.12 66.72 53.51
C ILE A 12 -38.69 65.86 52.39
N ARG A 13 -38.12 64.67 52.20
CA ARG A 13 -38.62 63.70 51.22
C ARG A 13 -39.96 63.14 51.67
N ASP A 14 -40.89 63.05 50.73
CA ASP A 14 -42.20 62.41 50.95
C ASP A 14 -42.06 60.90 51.17
N THR A 15 -40.99 60.28 50.66
CA THR A 15 -40.73 58.85 50.85
C THR A 15 -39.24 58.55 51.08
N PHE A 16 -38.97 57.74 52.10
CA PHE A 16 -37.68 57.12 52.34
C PHE A 16 -37.76 55.61 52.05
N ARG A 17 -36.77 55.10 51.33
CA ARG A 17 -36.61 53.66 51.06
C ARG A 17 -35.29 53.21 51.66
N PHE A 18 -35.36 52.22 52.54
CA PHE A 18 -34.18 51.62 53.14
C PHE A 18 -34.14 50.14 52.80
N CYS A 19 -32.97 49.66 52.38
CA CYS A 19 -32.75 48.25 52.10
C CYS A 19 -32.79 47.48 53.42
N ALA A 20 -33.50 46.35 53.44
CA ALA A 20 -33.50 45.49 54.63
C ALA A 20 -32.07 45.13 55.06
N GLY A 21 -31.80 45.03 56.36
CA GLY A 21 -30.47 44.64 56.84
C GLY A 21 -29.42 45.77 56.88
N THR A 22 -29.84 47.03 56.67
CA THR A 22 -28.93 48.19 56.68
C THR A 22 -28.89 48.96 58.01
N GLY A 23 -29.52 48.42 59.06
CA GLY A 23 -29.54 49.02 60.38
C GLY A 23 -30.57 50.13 60.55
N VAL A 24 -30.34 50.97 61.57
CA VAL A 24 -31.22 52.08 61.92
C VAL A 24 -30.79 53.34 61.15
N HIS A 25 -31.73 53.93 60.42
CA HIS A 25 -31.51 55.15 59.65
C HIS A 25 -32.26 56.31 60.26
N ARG A 26 -31.56 57.43 60.44
CA ARG A 26 -32.19 58.69 60.83
C ARG A 26 -32.83 59.35 59.61
N LEU A 27 -34.07 59.80 59.77
CA LEU A 27 -34.78 60.55 58.73
C LEU A 27 -34.32 62.02 58.78
N GLU A 28 -33.68 62.47 57.72
CA GLU A 28 -33.09 63.81 57.64
C GLU A 28 -33.81 64.70 56.61
N PRO A 29 -33.89 66.02 56.84
CA PRO A 29 -34.41 66.96 55.84
C PRO A 29 -33.52 67.01 54.60
N ASN A 30 -34.07 67.52 53.50
CA ASN A 30 -33.28 67.82 52.30
C ASN A 30 -32.28 68.95 52.55
N THR A 31 -32.67 69.97 53.32
CA THR A 31 -31.81 71.09 53.69
C THR A 31 -31.90 71.41 55.18
N THR A 32 -30.77 71.74 55.80
CA THR A 32 -30.72 72.22 57.19
C THR A 32 -30.75 73.74 57.20
N ILE A 33 -31.78 74.31 57.82
CA ILE A 33 -31.93 75.76 57.95
C ILE A 33 -31.48 76.17 59.36
N PRO A 34 -30.44 77.02 59.51
CA PRO A 34 -29.98 77.47 60.82
C PRO A 34 -31.10 78.14 61.61
N GLY A 35 -31.31 77.71 62.86
CA GLY A 35 -32.35 78.25 63.75
C GLY A 35 -33.74 77.61 63.59
N VAL A 36 -33.92 76.71 62.63
CA VAL A 36 -35.15 75.93 62.43
C VAL A 36 -34.95 74.50 62.91
N ARG A 37 -35.95 73.96 63.62
CA ARG A 37 -36.00 72.55 64.02
C ARG A 37 -37.16 71.83 63.34
N LEU A 38 -36.95 70.54 63.06
CA LEU A 38 -38.01 69.63 62.66
C LEU A 38 -38.63 68.99 63.90
N ASN A 39 -39.94 68.82 63.85
CA ASN A 39 -40.72 68.13 64.87
C ASN A 39 -41.36 66.91 64.22
N TRP A 40 -41.02 65.74 64.75
CA TRP A 40 -41.43 64.45 64.22
C TRP A 40 -42.56 63.86 65.06
N TYR A 41 -43.55 63.30 64.37
CA TYR A 41 -44.70 62.65 64.96
C TYR A 41 -44.91 61.30 64.28
N SER A 42 -44.99 60.21 65.05
CA SER A 42 -45.37 58.90 64.50
C SER A 42 -46.89 58.77 64.50
N ILE A 43 -47.47 58.02 63.56
CA ILE A 43 -48.90 57.64 63.66
C ILE A 43 -49.22 56.93 64.99
N ARG A 44 -48.23 56.26 65.59
CA ARG A 44 -48.40 55.47 66.80
C ARG A 44 -48.17 56.26 68.09
N ASP A 45 -47.48 57.39 68.01
CA ASP A 45 -47.21 58.28 69.14
C ASP A 45 -47.28 59.74 68.69
N VAL A 46 -48.26 60.47 69.23
CA VAL A 46 -48.50 61.90 68.94
C VAL A 46 -47.54 62.81 69.73
N LYS A 47 -46.63 62.23 70.52
CA LYS A 47 -45.58 63.00 71.18
C LYS A 47 -44.57 63.51 70.16
N ARG A 48 -44.31 64.81 70.27
CA ARG A 48 -43.24 65.49 69.54
C ARG A 48 -41.89 64.84 69.85
N ALA A 49 -41.19 64.38 68.81
CA ALA A 49 -39.80 63.96 68.86
C ALA A 49 -38.91 64.93 68.06
N ASP A 50 -37.67 65.12 68.50
CA ASP A 50 -36.71 65.97 67.78
C ASP A 50 -36.07 65.26 66.57
N PHE A 51 -36.30 63.95 66.43
CA PHE A 51 -35.89 63.15 65.27
C PHE A 51 -36.79 61.94 65.09
N ALA A 52 -36.75 61.35 63.90
CA ALA A 52 -37.30 60.03 63.63
C ALA A 52 -36.22 59.12 63.08
N GLU A 53 -36.31 57.84 63.46
CA GLU A 53 -35.43 56.78 63.02
C GLU A 53 -36.27 55.61 62.53
N PHE A 54 -35.79 54.93 61.49
CA PHE A 54 -36.38 53.71 60.98
C PHE A 54 -35.37 52.57 61.04
N ASP A 55 -35.73 51.52 61.75
CA ASP A 55 -34.93 50.29 61.85
C ASP A 55 -35.22 49.37 60.66
N ALA A 56 -34.30 49.37 59.69
CA ALA A 56 -34.38 48.50 58.51
C ALA A 56 -34.03 47.03 58.80
N ASP A 57 -33.55 46.71 60.00
CA ASP A 57 -33.33 45.34 60.47
C ASP A 57 -34.54 44.79 61.24
N GLY A 58 -35.36 45.70 61.76
CA GLY A 58 -36.57 45.38 62.52
C GLY A 58 -37.67 44.68 61.71
N ASN A 59 -38.65 44.13 62.41
CA ASN A 59 -39.77 43.38 61.80
C ASN A 59 -40.75 44.25 60.99
N GLN A 60 -40.61 45.58 61.00
CA GLN A 60 -41.54 46.48 60.32
C GLN A 60 -41.14 46.65 58.85
N ASN A 61 -42.13 46.54 57.95
CA ASN A 61 -41.92 46.72 56.50
C ASN A 61 -42.17 48.15 56.03
N SER A 62 -42.88 48.95 56.80
CA SER A 62 -43.07 50.36 56.55
C SER A 62 -43.45 51.07 57.85
N ASP A 63 -43.24 52.39 57.88
CA ASP A 63 -43.84 53.26 58.89
C ASP A 63 -44.24 54.59 58.26
N THR A 64 -45.01 55.39 59.00
CA THR A 64 -45.45 56.71 58.54
C THR A 64 -45.27 57.74 59.64
N TYR A 65 -44.64 58.84 59.26
CA TYR A 65 -44.40 59.99 60.12
C TYR A 65 -45.10 61.23 59.56
N TYR A 66 -45.38 62.18 60.45
CA TYR A 66 -45.75 63.53 60.11
C TYR A 66 -44.68 64.48 60.63
N VAL A 67 -44.25 65.41 59.80
CA VAL A 67 -43.17 66.35 60.11
C VAL A 67 -43.67 67.77 60.00
N THR A 68 -43.49 68.54 61.06
CA THR A 68 -43.66 70.00 61.02
C THR A 68 -42.30 70.66 61.23
N GLN A 69 -42.19 71.95 60.92
CA GLN A 69 -41.00 72.73 61.26
C GLN A 69 -41.37 73.97 62.08
N SER A 70 -40.44 74.44 62.90
CA SER A 70 -40.62 75.60 63.78
C SER A 70 -39.29 76.28 64.09
N GLU A 71 -39.33 77.58 64.41
CA GLU A 71 -38.25 78.23 65.15
C GLU A 71 -38.19 77.71 66.59
N ILE A 72 -37.04 77.85 67.26
CA ILE A 72 -36.77 77.27 68.60
C ILE A 72 -37.90 77.56 69.62
N ASP A 73 -38.53 78.74 69.56
CA ASP A 73 -39.69 79.17 70.38
C ASP A 73 -40.93 79.61 69.55
N GLY A 74 -40.99 79.18 68.30
CA GLY A 74 -42.01 79.55 67.31
C GLY A 74 -43.21 78.62 67.25
N CYS A 75 -44.21 79.00 66.46
CA CYS A 75 -45.33 78.12 66.09
C CYS A 75 -44.87 77.07 65.06
N GLU A 76 -45.51 75.90 65.05
CA GLU A 76 -45.25 74.86 64.04
C GLU A 76 -45.94 75.19 62.71
N SER A 77 -45.34 74.73 61.61
CA SER A 77 -45.94 74.74 60.28
C SER A 77 -47.07 73.71 60.15
N ASP A 78 -47.75 73.72 59.00
CA ASP A 78 -48.55 72.57 58.58
C ASP A 78 -47.64 71.33 58.41
N SER A 79 -48.21 70.14 58.60
CA SER A 79 -47.46 68.89 58.57
C SER A 79 -47.31 68.31 57.16
N VAL A 80 -46.15 67.71 56.92
CA VAL A 80 -45.86 66.90 55.73
C VAL A 80 -45.91 65.43 56.12
N LYS A 81 -46.58 64.59 55.32
CA LYS A 81 -46.60 63.14 55.51
C LYS A 81 -45.33 62.55 54.90
N VAL A 82 -44.61 61.75 55.69
CA VAL A 82 -43.40 61.04 55.27
C VAL A 82 -43.65 59.55 55.38
N GLU A 83 -43.58 58.85 54.26
CA GLU A 83 -43.66 57.40 54.21
C GLU A 83 -42.26 56.79 54.24
N VAL A 84 -42.08 55.77 55.08
CA VAL A 84 -40.83 55.02 55.12
C VAL A 84 -41.13 53.58 54.78
N VAL A 85 -40.40 53.02 53.82
CA VAL A 85 -40.61 51.66 53.34
C VAL A 85 -39.30 50.90 53.39
N LYS A 86 -39.34 49.72 54.00
CA LYS A 86 -38.27 48.72 53.91
C LYS A 86 -38.43 47.98 52.60
N VAL A 87 -37.45 48.10 51.73
CA VAL A 87 -37.40 47.39 50.44
C VAL A 87 -36.51 46.15 50.54
N PRO A 88 -36.74 45.10 49.74
CA PRO A 88 -35.92 43.90 49.76
C PRO A 88 -34.44 44.23 49.49
N ALA A 89 -33.56 43.66 50.31
CA ALA A 89 -32.12 43.70 50.04
C ALA A 89 -31.77 42.78 48.86
N VAL A 90 -30.66 43.08 48.19
CA VAL A 90 -30.05 42.14 47.27
C VAL A 90 -29.36 41.07 48.11
N LEU A 91 -29.83 39.83 48.02
CA LEU A 91 -29.23 38.69 48.70
C LEU A 91 -28.03 38.20 47.89
N GLU A 92 -26.90 37.95 48.57
CA GLU A 92 -25.73 37.33 47.97
C GLU A 92 -26.05 35.91 47.49
N ARG A 93 -25.75 35.62 46.24
CA ARG A 93 -25.82 34.28 45.64
C ARG A 93 -24.52 33.91 44.96
N ASP A 94 -24.27 32.61 44.94
CA ASP A 94 -23.17 32.00 44.22
C ASP A 94 -23.70 31.35 42.92
N PHE A 95 -23.16 31.77 41.79
CA PHE A 95 -23.41 31.19 40.48
C PHE A 95 -22.24 30.30 40.08
N MET A 96 -22.48 28.99 39.98
CA MET A 96 -21.50 28.02 39.50
C MET A 96 -21.66 27.89 37.98
N VAL A 97 -20.62 28.23 37.22
CA VAL A 97 -20.63 28.20 35.76
C VAL A 97 -19.53 27.27 35.26
N ASP A 98 -19.94 26.12 34.77
CA ASP A 98 -19.10 25.16 34.06
C ASP A 98 -19.21 25.42 32.55
N THR A 99 -18.12 25.79 31.90
CA THR A 99 -18.11 26.03 30.44
C THR A 99 -16.79 25.61 29.81
N CYS A 100 -16.75 25.48 28.49
CA CYS A 100 -15.57 24.98 27.80
C CYS A 100 -14.46 26.03 27.73
N LYS A 101 -13.21 25.59 27.89
CA LYS A 101 -12.06 26.47 27.77
C LYS A 101 -12.05 27.22 26.43
N GLY A 102 -11.84 28.54 26.51
CA GLY A 102 -11.79 29.42 25.34
C GLY A 102 -13.15 29.98 24.90
N VAL A 103 -14.26 29.52 25.49
CA VAL A 103 -15.57 30.15 25.30
C VAL A 103 -15.56 31.53 25.95
N LYS A 104 -16.01 32.54 25.19
CA LYS A 104 -16.23 33.88 25.73
C LYS A 104 -17.49 33.86 26.59
N LEU A 105 -17.36 34.28 27.84
CA LEU A 105 -18.45 34.39 28.80
C LEU A 105 -18.45 35.82 29.36
N THR A 106 -19.61 36.46 29.46
CA THR A 106 -19.76 37.75 30.14
C THR A 106 -20.63 37.61 31.38
N ALA A 107 -20.52 38.56 32.32
CA ALA A 107 -21.38 38.57 33.50
C ALA A 107 -22.87 38.70 33.12
N ALA A 108 -23.18 39.49 32.09
CA ALA A 108 -24.54 39.63 31.58
C ALA A 108 -25.12 38.30 31.06
N ASP A 109 -24.31 37.46 30.40
CA ASP A 109 -24.76 36.13 29.94
C ASP A 109 -25.18 35.27 31.14
N VAL A 110 -24.37 35.25 32.21
CA VAL A 110 -24.65 34.51 33.44
C VAL A 110 -25.93 35.02 34.11
N MET A 111 -26.12 36.34 34.20
CA MET A 111 -27.32 36.91 34.82
C MET A 111 -28.57 36.62 34.01
N ALA A 112 -28.50 36.72 32.68
CA ALA A 112 -29.61 36.44 31.79
C ALA A 112 -30.05 34.97 31.88
N GLU A 113 -29.11 34.03 31.90
CA GLU A 113 -29.38 32.60 32.05
C GLU A 113 -30.04 32.29 33.40
N ASN A 114 -29.59 32.95 34.47
CA ASN A 114 -30.13 32.79 35.82
C ASN A 114 -31.36 33.66 36.12
N LYS A 115 -31.89 34.37 35.11
CA LYS A 115 -33.07 35.25 35.22
C LYS A 115 -32.93 36.30 36.34
N VAL A 116 -31.75 36.89 36.47
CA VAL A 116 -31.50 37.96 37.43
C VAL A 116 -31.69 39.32 36.76
N ASP A 117 -32.62 40.09 37.30
CA ASP A 117 -33.05 41.38 36.75
C ASP A 117 -32.56 42.56 37.59
N TYR A 118 -31.24 42.64 37.78
CA TYR A 118 -30.58 43.75 38.47
C TYR A 118 -29.69 44.53 37.51
N GLU A 119 -29.51 45.82 37.78
CA GLU A 119 -28.56 46.64 37.04
C GLU A 119 -27.12 46.29 37.44
N LEU A 120 -26.26 46.03 36.45
CA LEU A 120 -24.86 45.70 36.69
C LEU A 120 -24.04 46.98 36.89
N THR A 121 -23.36 47.11 38.03
CA THR A 121 -22.65 48.36 38.38
C THR A 121 -21.14 48.21 38.36
N SER A 122 -20.60 47.10 38.87
CA SER A 122 -19.17 46.79 38.77
C SER A 122 -18.89 45.31 38.74
N LEU A 123 -17.79 44.92 38.09
CA LEU A 123 -17.32 43.54 37.99
C LEU A 123 -15.84 43.49 38.33
N ALA A 124 -15.44 42.55 39.17
CA ALA A 124 -14.04 42.33 39.52
C ALA A 124 -13.71 40.85 39.64
N LYS A 125 -12.52 40.45 39.20
CA LYS A 125 -11.97 39.11 39.47
C LYS A 125 -11.35 39.08 40.85
N VAL A 126 -11.76 38.11 41.65
CA VAL A 126 -11.23 37.89 42.99
C VAL A 126 -9.78 37.40 42.91
N ALA A 127 -8.87 38.12 43.56
CA ALA A 127 -7.46 37.74 43.60
C ALA A 127 -7.19 36.74 44.74
N ALA A 128 -6.36 35.72 44.48
CA ALA A 128 -5.87 34.80 45.51
C ALA A 128 -4.81 35.50 46.37
N GLY A 129 -5.25 36.29 47.37
CA GLY A 129 -4.36 36.95 48.35
C GLY A 129 -3.85 38.33 47.95
N GLY A 130 -4.54 39.04 47.06
CA GLY A 130 -4.19 40.38 46.59
C GLY A 130 -5.41 41.27 46.34
N GLN A 131 -5.24 42.39 45.63
CA GLN A 131 -6.33 43.29 45.26
C GLN A 131 -7.10 42.76 44.05
N ASP A 132 -8.42 42.78 44.13
CA ASP A 132 -9.31 42.35 43.04
C ASP A 132 -9.06 43.17 41.76
N SER A 133 -9.10 42.49 40.63
CA SER A 133 -8.88 43.12 39.32
C SER A 133 -10.21 43.57 38.73
N ILE A 134 -10.41 44.87 38.57
CA ILE A 134 -11.63 45.43 37.96
C ILE A 134 -11.68 45.05 36.47
N ILE A 135 -12.81 44.49 36.05
CA ILE A 135 -13.07 44.08 34.67
C ILE A 135 -14.21 44.95 34.13
N PRO A 136 -14.14 45.42 32.87
CA PRO A 136 -15.29 46.07 32.23
C PRO A 136 -16.52 45.16 32.25
N LEU A 137 -17.73 45.71 32.42
CA LEU A 137 -18.96 44.89 32.52
C LEU A 137 -19.21 43.99 31.30
N GLY A 138 -18.79 44.40 30.10
CA GLY A 138 -18.81 43.58 28.87
C GLY A 138 -17.54 42.75 28.63
N GLY A 139 -16.64 42.69 29.63
CA GLY A 139 -15.39 41.96 29.57
C GLY A 139 -15.59 40.46 29.61
N ASN A 140 -14.61 39.72 29.07
CA ASN A 140 -14.61 38.26 29.10
C ASN A 140 -14.24 37.77 30.51
N ILE A 141 -15.19 37.10 31.18
CA ILE A 141 -14.98 36.37 32.44
C ILE A 141 -14.74 34.87 32.22
N GLY A 142 -14.55 34.46 30.97
CA GLY A 142 -14.29 33.07 30.56
C GLY A 142 -12.91 32.54 30.97
N PHE A 143 -12.54 32.67 32.25
CA PHE A 143 -11.32 32.12 32.83
C PHE A 143 -11.59 31.58 34.23
N ASN A 144 -10.88 30.52 34.63
CA ASN A 144 -10.97 29.95 35.97
C ASN A 144 -10.79 31.01 37.06
N GLY A 145 -11.70 30.98 38.03
CA GLY A 145 -11.68 31.82 39.22
C GLY A 145 -13.06 32.28 39.66
N THR A 146 -13.06 33.09 40.72
CA THR A 146 -14.26 33.73 41.26
C THR A 146 -14.30 35.20 40.83
N TYR A 147 -15.49 35.68 40.51
CA TYR A 147 -15.75 37.07 40.12
C TYR A 147 -16.83 37.64 41.02
N ASN A 148 -16.58 38.82 41.56
CA ASN A 148 -17.57 39.60 42.30
C ASN A 148 -18.27 40.54 41.32
N LEU A 149 -19.59 40.41 41.22
CA LEU A 149 -20.46 41.26 40.43
C LEU A 149 -21.32 42.09 41.36
N THR A 150 -21.07 43.39 41.40
CA THR A 150 -21.92 44.34 42.12
C THR A 150 -23.14 44.64 41.27
N VAL A 151 -24.31 44.49 41.89
CA VAL A 151 -25.61 44.69 41.24
C VAL A 151 -26.46 45.65 42.07
N GLN A 152 -27.37 46.34 41.40
CA GLN A 152 -28.27 47.30 42.01
C GLN A 152 -29.72 46.97 41.66
N SER A 153 -30.60 46.93 42.67
CA SER A 153 -32.04 46.77 42.45
C SER A 153 -32.69 48.05 41.92
N GLU A 154 -33.91 47.95 41.39
CA GLU A 154 -34.72 49.11 40.97
C GLU A 154 -34.96 50.13 42.10
N TYR A 155 -34.82 49.70 43.36
CA TYR A 155 -34.98 50.54 44.56
C TYR A 155 -33.67 51.17 45.04
N GLY A 156 -32.55 50.90 44.36
CA GLY A 156 -31.23 51.40 44.72
C GLY A 156 -30.45 50.56 45.72
N CYS A 157 -30.91 49.36 46.05
CA CYS A 157 -30.17 48.46 46.94
C CYS A 157 -29.00 47.83 46.21
N VAL A 158 -27.80 47.97 46.76
CA VAL A 158 -26.57 47.42 46.20
C VAL A 158 -26.23 46.13 46.92
N GLY A 159 -25.93 45.08 46.15
CA GLY A 159 -25.41 43.81 46.66
C GLY A 159 -24.27 43.30 45.80
N VAL A 160 -23.59 42.25 46.27
CA VAL A 160 -22.53 41.56 45.55
C VAL A 160 -22.94 40.13 45.31
N GLU A 161 -22.96 39.75 44.04
CA GLU A 161 -23.17 38.38 43.58
C GLU A 161 -21.81 37.77 43.24
N LYS A 162 -21.63 36.47 43.47
CA LYS A 162 -20.39 35.76 43.16
C LYS A 162 -20.60 34.81 41.99
N ILE A 163 -19.70 34.88 41.03
CA ILE A 163 -19.67 33.96 39.88
C ILE A 163 -18.41 33.12 39.98
N HIS A 164 -18.57 31.82 40.14
CA HIS A 164 -17.50 30.83 40.12
C HIS A 164 -17.43 30.21 38.73
N VAL A 165 -16.39 30.56 37.97
CA VAL A 165 -16.19 30.05 36.61
C VAL A 165 -15.19 28.92 36.64
N ASN A 166 -15.58 27.77 36.08
CA ASN A 166 -14.75 26.60 35.86
C ASN A 166 -14.74 26.25 34.36
N MET A 167 -13.54 26.29 33.79
CA MET A 167 -13.20 26.08 32.39
C MET A 167 -12.80 24.64 32.21
N ILE A 168 -13.64 23.91 31.51
CA ILE A 168 -13.51 22.48 31.28
C ILE A 168 -12.82 22.24 29.94
N GLU A 169 -11.83 21.37 29.94
CA GLU A 169 -11.18 20.86 28.73
C GLU A 169 -10.79 19.39 28.90
N PRO A 170 -10.56 18.66 27.81
CA PRO A 170 -9.95 17.33 27.89
C PRO A 170 -8.54 17.39 28.50
N GLU A 171 -8.30 16.55 29.51
CA GLU A 171 -7.04 16.52 30.26
C GLU A 171 -6.24 15.25 30.01
N HIS A 172 -4.91 15.35 30.13
CA HIS A 172 -3.96 14.25 29.99
C HIS A 172 -4.17 13.40 28.73
N LEU A 173 -4.43 14.08 27.59
CA LEU A 173 -4.67 13.44 26.31
C LEU A 173 -3.43 12.67 25.80
N THR A 174 -3.61 11.39 25.52
CA THR A 174 -2.70 10.56 24.74
C THR A 174 -3.33 10.32 23.36
N TRP A 175 -2.75 10.96 22.36
CA TRP A 175 -3.18 10.81 20.98
C TRP A 175 -2.45 9.64 20.30
N PRO A 176 -3.07 8.98 19.32
CA PRO A 176 -2.34 8.05 18.46
C PRO A 176 -1.25 8.78 17.69
N THR A 177 -0.16 8.07 17.44
CA THR A 177 1.00 8.56 16.68
C THR A 177 0.62 8.86 15.23
N ASP A 178 1.23 9.86 14.62
CA ASP A 178 0.98 10.19 13.21
C ASP A 178 1.75 9.26 12.27
N GLY A 179 1.26 9.06 11.05
CA GLY A 179 2.02 8.42 9.97
C GLY A 179 2.12 6.90 10.06
N PHE A 180 1.01 6.23 10.34
CA PHE A 180 0.96 4.78 10.25
C PHE A 180 1.08 4.34 8.78
N THR A 181 2.07 3.51 8.50
CA THR A 181 2.16 2.75 7.25
C THR A 181 2.11 1.27 7.55
N SER A 182 1.24 0.52 6.89
CA SER A 182 1.25 -0.94 6.95
C SER A 182 0.94 -1.57 5.60
N CYS A 183 0.92 -2.89 5.56
CA CYS A 183 0.68 -3.65 4.35
C CYS A 183 -0.81 -3.98 4.20
N PRO A 184 -1.30 -4.24 2.97
CA PRO A 184 -2.67 -4.66 2.75
C PRO A 184 -2.97 -5.94 3.54
N GLY A 185 -4.10 -5.97 4.25
CA GLY A 185 -4.54 -7.06 5.11
C GLY A 185 -4.11 -6.96 6.57
N ASP A 186 -3.17 -6.06 6.92
CA ASP A 186 -2.76 -5.87 8.30
C ASP A 186 -3.89 -5.30 9.16
N THR A 187 -3.97 -5.76 10.41
CA THR A 187 -4.90 -5.16 11.40
C THR A 187 -4.20 -4.01 12.11
N VAL A 188 -4.73 -2.80 11.97
CA VAL A 188 -4.23 -1.59 12.63
C VAL A 188 -5.19 -1.20 13.75
N ALA A 189 -4.65 -0.84 14.91
CA ALA A 189 -5.41 -0.40 16.07
C ALA A 189 -5.13 1.08 16.38
N ILE A 190 -6.19 1.89 16.42
CA ILE A 190 -6.15 3.28 16.84
C ILE A 190 -6.51 3.32 18.33
N SER A 191 -5.53 3.71 19.14
CA SER A 191 -5.70 3.88 20.58
C SER A 191 -5.59 5.36 20.95
N ALA A 192 -6.49 5.82 21.81
CA ALA A 192 -6.47 7.16 22.39
C ALA A 192 -6.86 7.08 23.87
N GLY A 193 -6.33 7.96 24.70
CA GLY A 193 -6.57 7.94 26.15
C GLY A 193 -6.61 9.32 26.77
N SER A 194 -7.32 9.45 27.89
CA SER A 194 -7.41 10.69 28.67
C SER A 194 -7.79 10.39 30.12
N SER A 195 -7.65 11.36 31.01
CA SER A 195 -8.09 11.22 32.42
C SER A 195 -9.60 11.45 32.59
N ASN A 196 -10.20 12.35 31.79
CA ASN A 196 -11.56 12.87 32.02
C ASN A 196 -12.50 12.80 30.81
N SER A 197 -12.06 12.26 29.67
CA SER A 197 -12.80 12.27 28.40
C SER A 197 -13.02 10.86 27.87
N TRP A 198 -14.03 10.71 27.02
CA TRP A 198 -14.18 9.57 26.12
C TRP A 198 -13.91 10.04 24.68
N PHE A 199 -13.62 9.11 23.76
CA PHE A 199 -13.24 9.45 22.38
C PHE A 199 -14.28 8.94 21.39
N LYS A 200 -14.38 9.65 20.27
CA LYS A 200 -15.12 9.25 19.08
C LYS A 200 -14.19 9.23 17.89
N VAL A 201 -14.26 8.16 17.11
CA VAL A 201 -13.50 8.00 15.87
C VAL A 201 -14.47 8.15 14.71
N LEU A 202 -14.15 9.08 13.80
CA LEU A 202 -14.88 9.35 12.57
C LEU A 202 -13.99 9.05 11.37
N ASP A 203 -14.60 8.71 10.24
CA ASP A 203 -13.91 8.72 8.94
C ASP A 203 -13.84 10.15 8.33
N SER A 204 -13.31 10.26 7.12
CA SER A 204 -13.22 11.51 6.36
C SER A 204 -14.58 12.14 6.02
N ASP A 205 -15.63 11.34 5.93
CA ASP A 205 -16.99 11.78 5.62
C ASP A 205 -17.78 12.12 6.90
N SER A 206 -17.11 12.15 8.06
CA SER A 206 -17.70 12.36 9.38
C SER A 206 -18.67 11.25 9.81
N THR A 207 -18.57 10.06 9.19
CA THR A 207 -19.29 8.86 9.63
C THR A 207 -18.66 8.34 10.91
N GLU A 208 -19.51 8.00 11.87
CA GLU A 208 -19.07 7.45 13.14
C GLU A 208 -18.67 5.98 13.00
N LEU A 209 -17.42 5.68 13.41
CA LEU A 209 -16.88 4.34 13.35
C LEU A 209 -16.85 3.67 14.73
N ALA A 210 -16.53 4.42 15.78
CA ALA A 210 -16.42 3.88 17.14
C ALA A 210 -16.48 4.96 18.24
N TYR A 211 -16.82 4.51 19.46
CA TYR A 211 -16.64 5.21 20.72
C TYR A 211 -15.63 4.47 21.60
N LEU A 212 -14.70 5.19 22.23
CA LEU A 212 -13.72 4.66 23.18
C LEU A 212 -13.98 5.30 24.56
N TYR A 213 -14.60 4.55 25.46
CA TYR A 213 -15.05 5.03 26.78
C TYR A 213 -14.00 4.89 27.90
N GLY A 214 -12.96 4.08 27.67
CA GLY A 214 -11.93 3.71 28.68
C GLY A 214 -10.48 3.89 28.23
N VAL A 215 -9.54 3.77 29.18
CA VAL A 215 -8.09 4.00 28.99
C VAL A 215 -7.34 2.89 28.24
N ASN A 216 -8.02 1.83 27.80
CA ASN A 216 -7.42 0.70 27.06
C ASN A 216 -8.29 0.25 25.87
N GLU A 217 -9.22 1.10 25.43
CA GLU A 217 -10.04 0.79 24.26
C GLU A 217 -9.34 1.26 22.99
N SER A 218 -9.53 0.50 21.92
CA SER A 218 -8.97 0.83 20.61
C SER A 218 -9.98 0.48 19.53
N TYR A 219 -9.94 1.26 18.45
CA TYR A 219 -10.66 0.93 17.23
C TYR A 219 -9.72 0.23 16.26
N SER A 220 -10.07 -0.99 15.87
CA SER A 220 -9.26 -1.78 14.94
C SER A 220 -9.92 -1.86 13.58
N PHE A 221 -9.12 -1.76 12.52
CA PHE A 221 -9.58 -1.91 11.14
C PHE A 221 -8.54 -2.68 10.32
N VAL A 222 -8.96 -3.19 9.16
CA VAL A 222 -8.08 -3.85 8.20
C VAL A 222 -7.54 -2.83 7.21
N ALA A 223 -6.23 -2.83 7.05
CA ALA A 223 -5.49 -2.07 6.06
C ALA A 223 -5.84 -2.53 4.64
N ASP A 224 -6.39 -1.66 3.82
CA ASP A 224 -6.81 -1.96 2.44
C ASP A 224 -6.41 -0.83 1.49
N GLU A 225 -6.66 0.40 1.90
CA GLU A 225 -6.35 1.63 1.17
C GLU A 225 -6.02 2.80 2.10
N TYR A 226 -5.68 3.94 1.50
CA TYR A 226 -5.50 5.19 2.23
C TYR A 226 -6.78 5.57 2.97
N LYS A 227 -6.66 5.87 4.27
CA LYS A 227 -7.78 6.30 5.11
C LYS A 227 -7.38 7.51 5.96
N GLN A 228 -8.37 8.34 6.27
CA GLN A 228 -8.20 9.47 7.16
C GLN A 228 -9.26 9.38 8.26
N PHE A 229 -8.84 9.65 9.49
CA PHE A 229 -9.68 9.57 10.67
C PHE A 229 -9.66 10.87 11.44
N ASP A 230 -10.82 11.26 11.94
CA ASP A 230 -10.96 12.34 12.91
C ASP A 230 -11.26 11.74 14.28
N ILE A 231 -10.37 11.99 15.23
CA ILE A 231 -10.47 11.49 16.60
C ILE A 231 -10.82 12.67 17.50
N ILE A 232 -12.00 12.61 18.10
CA ILE A 232 -12.56 13.68 18.91
C ILE A 232 -12.64 13.22 20.36
N ALA A 233 -11.91 13.88 21.25
CA ALA A 233 -12.03 13.72 22.70
C ALA A 233 -13.17 14.60 23.22
N MET A 234 -14.04 14.05 24.07
CA MET A 234 -15.20 14.71 24.67
C MET A 234 -15.21 14.52 26.18
N VAL A 235 -15.29 15.61 26.93
CA VAL A 235 -15.25 15.56 28.41
C VAL A 235 -16.51 14.89 28.96
N LYS A 236 -16.33 13.98 29.92
CA LYS A 236 -17.44 13.27 30.59
C LYS A 236 -18.36 14.26 31.32
N GLY A 237 -19.64 14.26 30.97
CA GLY A 237 -20.65 15.20 31.51
C GLY A 237 -20.69 16.56 30.82
N HIS A 238 -19.71 16.89 29.98
CA HIS A 238 -19.62 18.16 29.23
C HIS A 238 -19.15 17.90 27.80
N GLU A 239 -19.94 17.12 27.05
CA GLU A 239 -19.55 16.58 25.73
C GLU A 239 -19.33 17.65 24.66
N SER A 240 -19.82 18.88 24.86
CA SER A 240 -19.51 20.03 23.99
C SER A 240 -18.06 20.49 24.12
N CYS A 241 -17.39 20.19 25.22
CA CYS A 241 -15.99 20.53 25.45
C CYS A 241 -15.11 19.48 24.79
N THR A 242 -14.61 19.80 23.60
CA THR A 242 -13.92 18.83 22.75
C THR A 242 -12.51 19.23 22.37
N ALA A 243 -11.69 18.23 22.07
CA ALA A 243 -10.42 18.38 21.37
C ALA A 243 -10.40 17.42 20.19
N LYS A 244 -9.82 17.82 19.06
CA LYS A 244 -9.81 17.03 17.83
C LYS A 244 -8.39 16.81 17.34
N LYS A 245 -8.10 15.59 16.88
CA LYS A 245 -6.90 15.25 16.10
C LYS A 245 -7.29 14.51 14.83
N THR A 246 -6.69 14.92 13.71
CA THR A 246 -6.84 14.24 12.43
C THR A 246 -5.64 13.34 12.17
N LEU A 247 -5.88 12.07 11.83
CA LEU A 247 -4.88 11.06 11.57
C LEU A 247 -4.97 10.61 10.11
N SER A 248 -3.83 10.56 9.43
CA SER A 248 -3.73 10.00 8.07
C SER A 248 -3.03 8.64 8.13
N TYR A 249 -3.60 7.67 7.41
CA TYR A 249 -3.15 6.29 7.37
C TYR A 249 -2.85 5.89 5.91
N TYR A 250 -1.65 5.34 5.68
CA TYR A 250 -1.17 4.97 4.35
C TYR A 250 -0.94 3.46 4.26
N VAL A 251 -1.26 2.88 3.10
CA VAL A 251 -1.02 1.46 2.81
C VAL A 251 0.09 1.35 1.77
N HIS A 252 1.11 0.57 2.07
CA HIS A 252 2.18 0.28 1.11
C HIS A 252 1.65 -0.60 -0.01
N THR A 253 2.05 -0.31 -1.25
CA THR A 253 1.76 -1.19 -2.39
C THR A 253 2.85 -2.27 -2.45
N PRO A 254 2.53 -3.57 -2.27
CA PRO A 254 3.55 -4.61 -2.27
C PRO A 254 4.23 -4.74 -3.63
N GLU A 255 5.56 -4.81 -3.63
CA GLU A 255 6.33 -4.98 -4.87
C GLU A 255 6.33 -6.44 -5.30
N LYS A 256 5.77 -6.75 -6.48
CA LYS A 256 5.72 -8.14 -6.97
C LYS A 256 7.14 -8.72 -7.07
N PRO A 257 7.35 -9.98 -6.64
CA PRO A 257 8.64 -10.66 -6.83
C PRO A 257 9.03 -10.70 -8.30
N VAL A 258 10.32 -10.55 -8.58
CA VAL A 258 10.85 -10.67 -9.95
C VAL A 258 11.86 -11.78 -9.96
N VAL A 259 11.59 -12.86 -10.70
CA VAL A 259 12.51 -14.01 -10.77
C VAL A 259 13.42 -13.92 -11.98
N PHE A 260 14.71 -14.08 -11.72
CA PHE A 260 15.77 -14.08 -12.73
C PHE A 260 16.27 -15.51 -12.95
N GLY A 261 16.59 -15.81 -14.21
CA GLY A 261 17.03 -17.13 -14.66
C GLY A 261 16.04 -17.76 -15.64
N LYS A 262 16.39 -18.92 -16.18
CA LYS A 262 15.51 -19.67 -17.09
C LYS A 262 14.63 -20.62 -16.26
N PRO A 263 13.29 -20.55 -16.35
CA PRO A 263 12.40 -21.45 -15.61
C PRO A 263 12.31 -22.86 -16.24
N GLY A 264 13.26 -23.23 -17.09
CA GLY A 264 13.30 -24.52 -17.77
C GLY A 264 14.71 -25.10 -17.76
N VAL A 265 14.78 -26.42 -17.59
CA VAL A 265 16.04 -27.16 -17.42
C VAL A 265 15.94 -28.56 -18.04
N CYS A 266 17.07 -29.16 -18.39
CA CYS A 266 17.11 -30.54 -18.85
C CYS A 266 17.00 -31.50 -17.68
N LYS A 267 16.42 -32.68 -17.91
CA LYS A 267 16.27 -33.69 -16.88
C LYS A 267 17.63 -34.11 -16.31
N GLY A 268 17.76 -33.98 -14.99
CA GLY A 268 19.00 -34.27 -14.25
C GLY A 268 19.94 -33.07 -14.08
N ASP A 269 19.67 -31.95 -14.76
CA ASP A 269 20.45 -30.72 -14.60
C ASP A 269 19.90 -29.83 -13.47
N GLU A 270 20.78 -29.00 -12.91
CA GLU A 270 20.44 -28.06 -11.83
C GLU A 270 19.78 -26.79 -12.38
N LEU A 271 18.57 -26.51 -11.90
CA LEU A 271 17.87 -25.26 -12.09
C LEU A 271 18.46 -24.20 -11.15
N LYS A 272 18.82 -23.04 -11.70
CA LYS A 272 19.34 -21.88 -10.96
C LYS A 272 18.46 -20.67 -11.19
N LEU A 273 17.80 -20.21 -10.13
CA LEU A 273 16.97 -19.01 -10.14
C LEU A 273 17.43 -18.08 -9.01
N SER A 274 17.09 -16.80 -9.13
CA SER A 274 17.20 -15.83 -8.05
C SER A 274 15.98 -14.92 -8.06
N VAL A 275 15.70 -14.26 -6.94
CA VAL A 275 14.53 -13.38 -6.81
C VAL A 275 14.92 -11.98 -6.38
N GLY A 276 14.33 -10.97 -7.03
CA GLY A 276 14.34 -9.57 -6.64
C GLY A 276 13.03 -9.14 -6.01
N ASN A 277 13.02 -7.94 -5.41
CA ASN A 277 11.90 -7.34 -4.67
C ASN A 277 11.47 -8.11 -3.41
N ILE A 278 12.32 -9.01 -2.91
CA ILE A 278 12.19 -9.65 -1.61
C ILE A 278 13.47 -9.33 -0.82
N GLU A 279 13.31 -8.82 0.40
CA GLU A 279 14.41 -8.39 1.27
C GLU A 279 14.65 -9.39 2.43
N LYS A 280 13.60 -10.09 2.86
CA LYS A 280 13.68 -11.02 4.00
C LYS A 280 12.63 -12.12 3.91
N ASP A 281 12.78 -13.14 4.76
CA ASP A 281 11.86 -14.27 4.89
C ASP A 281 11.65 -15.04 3.57
N PHE A 282 12.72 -15.20 2.78
CA PHE A 282 12.67 -15.93 1.52
C PHE A 282 12.18 -17.37 1.74
N SER A 283 11.32 -17.83 0.84
CA SER A 283 10.82 -19.20 0.82
C SER A 283 10.54 -19.60 -0.62
N TRP A 284 11.16 -20.70 -1.03
CA TRP A 284 10.94 -21.35 -2.33
C TRP A 284 10.24 -22.69 -2.08
N ASP A 285 9.00 -22.78 -2.52
CA ASP A 285 8.11 -23.93 -2.39
C ASP A 285 7.90 -24.56 -3.78
N TYR A 286 8.30 -25.81 -3.95
CA TYR A 286 8.10 -26.57 -5.18
C TYR A 286 7.07 -27.67 -4.95
N ASP A 287 5.92 -27.58 -5.62
CA ASP A 287 4.81 -28.53 -5.51
C ASP A 287 4.38 -28.85 -4.04
N GLY A 288 4.51 -27.89 -3.13
CA GLY A 288 4.09 -27.98 -1.71
C GLY A 288 5.21 -28.27 -0.72
N GLU A 289 6.46 -28.38 -1.17
CA GLU A 289 7.64 -28.60 -0.33
C GLU A 289 8.56 -27.38 -0.34
N ILE A 290 8.92 -26.85 0.83
CA ILE A 290 9.87 -25.75 0.94
C ILE A 290 11.29 -26.30 0.77
N LEU A 291 11.95 -25.94 -0.32
CA LEU A 291 13.25 -26.46 -0.70
C LEU A 291 14.41 -25.48 -0.42
N SER A 292 14.13 -24.18 -0.33
CA SER A 292 15.14 -23.16 -0.03
C SER A 292 14.54 -21.95 0.70
N THR A 293 15.37 -21.27 1.49
CA THR A 293 15.04 -20.04 2.23
C THR A 293 16.06 -18.92 1.99
N THR A 294 16.80 -18.97 0.89
CA THR A 294 17.74 -17.94 0.45
C THR A 294 17.20 -17.16 -0.75
N ASP A 295 17.86 -16.07 -1.13
CA ASP A 295 17.58 -15.28 -2.34
C ASP A 295 17.92 -16.02 -3.63
N GLU A 296 18.90 -16.93 -3.58
CA GLU A 296 19.18 -17.91 -4.64
C GLU A 296 18.40 -19.21 -4.45
N PHE A 297 17.98 -19.81 -5.57
CA PHE A 297 17.35 -21.14 -5.62
C PHE A 297 18.16 -22.07 -6.53
N LYS A 298 18.53 -23.23 -5.98
CA LYS A 298 19.26 -24.30 -6.67
C LYS A 298 18.58 -25.63 -6.38
N TYR A 299 18.11 -26.30 -7.43
CA TYR A 299 17.40 -27.57 -7.29
C TYR A 299 17.45 -28.39 -8.59
N VAL A 300 17.38 -29.72 -8.49
CA VAL A 300 17.32 -30.63 -9.64
C VAL A 300 15.91 -31.23 -9.70
N PRO A 301 14.97 -30.65 -10.47
CA PRO A 301 13.60 -31.14 -10.54
C PRO A 301 13.49 -32.43 -11.36
N GLU A 302 12.78 -33.44 -10.83
CA GLU A 302 12.54 -34.71 -11.54
C GLU A 302 11.45 -34.63 -12.62
N LYS A 303 10.51 -33.70 -12.45
CA LYS A 303 9.34 -33.49 -13.31
C LYS A 303 8.98 -32.00 -13.33
N SER A 304 8.29 -31.56 -14.36
CA SER A 304 7.68 -30.21 -14.43
C SER A 304 6.64 -30.02 -13.32
N GLY A 305 6.55 -28.80 -12.81
CA GLY A 305 5.74 -28.45 -11.64
C GLY A 305 5.63 -26.94 -11.44
N TYR A 306 5.10 -26.53 -10.29
CA TYR A 306 4.97 -25.11 -9.95
C TYR A 306 5.90 -24.75 -8.80
N LEU A 307 6.72 -23.72 -9.02
CA LEU A 307 7.58 -23.12 -8.01
C LEU A 307 6.95 -21.83 -7.52
N ARG A 308 6.59 -21.78 -6.24
CA ARG A 308 6.14 -20.58 -5.55
C ARG A 308 7.29 -19.95 -4.78
N VAL A 309 7.58 -18.69 -5.07
CA VAL A 309 8.52 -17.88 -4.30
C VAL A 309 7.74 -16.89 -3.44
N SER A 310 8.13 -16.74 -2.17
CA SER A 310 7.50 -15.78 -1.25
C SER A 310 8.48 -15.21 -0.24
N GLY A 311 8.12 -14.08 0.35
CA GLY A 311 8.86 -13.43 1.43
C GLY A 311 8.28 -12.07 1.76
N LYS A 312 9.12 -11.16 2.25
CA LYS A 312 8.75 -9.77 2.51
C LYS A 312 9.57 -8.79 1.68
N ASP A 313 8.89 -7.80 1.11
CA ASP A 313 9.54 -6.70 0.40
C ASP A 313 10.25 -5.70 1.36
N LYS A 314 10.80 -4.62 0.80
CA LYS A 314 11.48 -3.55 1.56
C LYS A 314 10.61 -2.84 2.60
N ASN A 315 9.29 -2.86 2.41
CA ASN A 315 8.32 -2.28 3.34
C ASN A 315 7.84 -3.31 4.38
N GLY A 316 8.30 -4.56 4.27
CA GLY A 316 7.90 -5.66 5.13
C GLY A 316 6.62 -6.37 4.69
N CYS A 317 6.08 -6.06 3.51
CA CYS A 317 4.84 -6.62 3.02
C CYS A 317 5.05 -8.02 2.47
N VAL A 318 4.13 -8.94 2.82
CA VAL A 318 4.18 -10.31 2.33
C VAL A 318 3.87 -10.33 0.84
N VAL A 319 4.81 -10.86 0.07
CA VAL A 319 4.73 -10.96 -1.38
C VAL A 319 4.97 -12.39 -1.80
N SER A 320 4.30 -12.84 -2.86
CA SER A 320 4.56 -14.13 -3.46
C SER A 320 4.26 -14.14 -4.95
N ASP A 321 4.96 -14.99 -5.69
CA ASP A 321 4.71 -15.26 -7.09
C ASP A 321 4.85 -16.77 -7.36
N THR A 322 4.19 -17.25 -8.42
CA THR A 322 4.20 -18.67 -8.80
C THR A 322 4.59 -18.82 -10.25
N ILE A 323 5.57 -19.68 -10.52
CA ILE A 323 6.21 -19.86 -11.81
C ILE A 323 6.11 -21.32 -12.21
N ALA A 324 5.78 -21.59 -13.47
CA ALA A 324 5.81 -22.93 -14.01
C ALA A 324 7.25 -23.33 -14.35
N ILE A 325 7.73 -24.43 -13.77
CA ILE A 325 9.04 -25.01 -14.08
C ILE A 325 8.86 -26.11 -15.12
N LYS A 326 9.67 -26.06 -16.18
CA LYS A 326 9.64 -27.03 -17.26
C LYS A 326 10.89 -27.90 -17.27
N VAL A 327 10.71 -29.20 -17.07
CA VAL A 327 11.77 -30.20 -17.18
C VAL A 327 11.66 -30.86 -18.55
N VAL A 328 12.70 -30.70 -19.37
CA VAL A 328 12.77 -31.33 -20.70
C VAL A 328 13.44 -32.69 -20.55
N ASP A 329 12.75 -33.73 -20.99
CA ASP A 329 13.29 -35.10 -20.97
C ASP A 329 14.51 -35.21 -21.88
N ILE A 330 15.30 -36.27 -21.68
CA ILE A 330 16.47 -36.53 -22.52
C ILE A 330 16.03 -36.70 -23.98
N LEU A 331 16.50 -35.81 -24.84
CA LEU A 331 16.14 -35.80 -26.25
C LEU A 331 16.71 -37.02 -26.96
N THR A 332 15.82 -37.83 -27.54
CA THR A 332 16.16 -39.01 -28.34
C THR A 332 15.64 -38.84 -29.76
N PRO A 333 16.25 -37.95 -30.57
CA PRO A 333 15.83 -37.76 -31.95
C PRO A 333 15.98 -39.04 -32.77
N LYS A 334 15.23 -39.12 -33.86
CA LYS A 334 15.29 -40.18 -34.86
C LYS A 334 15.35 -39.56 -36.24
N ILE A 335 16.24 -40.09 -37.07
CA ILE A 335 16.32 -39.73 -38.49
C ILE A 335 15.37 -40.65 -39.26
N VAL A 336 14.47 -40.06 -40.02
CA VAL A 336 13.60 -40.77 -40.97
C VAL A 336 14.00 -40.36 -42.37
N LEU A 337 14.22 -41.35 -43.22
CA LEU A 337 14.57 -41.16 -44.62
C LEU A 337 13.34 -41.37 -45.49
N HIS A 338 13.17 -40.54 -46.53
CA HIS A 338 12.12 -40.68 -47.52
C HIS A 338 12.69 -40.97 -48.93
N PRO A 339 11.96 -41.72 -49.78
CA PRO A 339 10.73 -42.44 -49.45
C PRO A 339 10.99 -43.54 -48.43
N ARG A 340 10.00 -43.79 -47.56
CA ARG A 340 10.09 -44.86 -46.58
C ARG A 340 10.10 -46.20 -47.29
N ILE A 341 11.19 -46.95 -47.13
CA ILE A 341 11.34 -48.29 -47.64
C ILE A 341 11.16 -49.32 -46.52
N SER A 342 10.78 -50.55 -46.85
CA SER A 342 10.63 -51.64 -45.89
C SER A 342 11.97 -52.28 -45.47
N SER A 343 13.07 -51.89 -46.12
CA SER A 343 14.42 -52.37 -45.84
C SER A 343 14.93 -51.81 -44.51
N THR A 344 15.80 -52.55 -43.83
CA THR A 344 16.57 -52.07 -42.67
C THR A 344 17.71 -51.13 -43.08
N GLU A 345 18.03 -51.11 -44.38
CA GLU A 345 19.13 -50.36 -44.97
C GLU A 345 18.62 -49.46 -46.10
N TYR A 346 19.09 -48.21 -46.11
CA TYR A 346 18.78 -47.25 -47.16
C TYR A 346 19.95 -47.14 -48.13
N HIS A 347 19.70 -47.51 -49.39
CA HIS A 347 20.71 -47.56 -50.44
C HIS A 347 20.54 -46.41 -51.43
N ILE A 348 21.61 -45.65 -51.66
CA ILE A 348 21.69 -44.59 -52.68
C ILE A 348 22.58 -45.03 -53.84
N ASN A 349 22.23 -44.61 -55.04
CA ASN A 349 23.01 -44.85 -56.25
C ASN A 349 22.87 -43.67 -57.23
N ARG A 350 23.41 -43.80 -58.45
CA ARG A 350 23.35 -42.75 -59.47
C ARG A 350 21.92 -42.34 -59.86
N ASP A 351 20.96 -43.24 -59.73
CA ASP A 351 19.54 -43.02 -60.03
C ASP A 351 18.75 -42.55 -58.79
N THR A 352 19.35 -42.59 -57.59
CA THR A 352 18.74 -42.23 -56.29
C THR A 352 19.69 -41.39 -55.42
N THR A 353 20.24 -40.31 -55.98
CA THR A 353 21.21 -39.41 -55.30
C THR A 353 20.56 -38.41 -54.34
N GLU A 354 19.26 -38.18 -54.48
CA GLU A 354 18.49 -37.22 -53.68
C GLU A 354 17.77 -37.96 -52.53
N VAL A 355 17.97 -37.50 -51.30
CA VAL A 355 17.39 -38.09 -50.09
C VAL A 355 16.73 -36.98 -49.26
N ASP A 356 15.49 -37.23 -48.88
CA ASP A 356 14.72 -36.38 -47.97
C ASP A 356 14.88 -36.89 -46.54
N PHE A 357 15.40 -36.05 -45.66
CA PHE A 357 15.64 -36.31 -44.24
C PHE A 357 14.59 -35.62 -43.38
N GLU A 358 13.97 -36.37 -42.48
CA GLU A 358 13.02 -35.86 -41.49
C GLU A 358 13.54 -36.14 -40.08
N ALA A 359 13.70 -35.10 -39.27
CA ALA A 359 13.98 -35.20 -37.85
C ALA A 359 12.68 -35.46 -37.08
N ARG A 360 12.59 -36.61 -36.42
CA ARG A 360 11.50 -36.95 -35.50
C ARG A 360 11.96 -36.96 -34.07
N LEU A 361 11.18 -36.33 -33.20
CA LEU A 361 11.39 -36.34 -31.76
C LEU A 361 10.49 -37.38 -31.11
N ASN A 362 11.01 -38.11 -30.12
CA ASN A 362 10.24 -39.09 -29.37
C ASN A 362 9.39 -38.45 -28.26
N THR A 363 9.66 -37.20 -27.89
CA THR A 363 8.97 -36.49 -26.83
C THR A 363 7.96 -35.51 -27.40
N ALA A 364 6.80 -35.42 -26.76
CA ALA A 364 5.83 -34.36 -26.99
C ALA A 364 6.23 -33.10 -26.18
N ASP A 365 7.54 -32.81 -26.14
CA ASP A 365 8.04 -31.63 -25.46
C ASP A 365 7.64 -30.42 -26.29
N ASP A 366 6.78 -29.60 -25.71
CA ASP A 366 6.44 -28.29 -26.23
C ASP A 366 7.70 -27.39 -26.17
N GLY A 367 7.87 -26.46 -27.10
CA GLY A 367 9.01 -25.54 -27.12
C GLY A 367 9.67 -25.40 -28.48
N MET A 368 10.65 -24.50 -28.54
CA MET A 368 11.42 -24.27 -29.77
C MET A 368 12.65 -25.17 -29.85
N PHE A 369 12.80 -25.83 -30.99
CA PHE A 369 13.93 -26.68 -31.32
C PHE A 369 14.75 -26.09 -32.47
N THR A 370 16.05 -26.32 -32.43
CA THR A 370 16.98 -26.05 -33.53
C THR A 370 17.59 -27.35 -34.00
N TYR A 371 17.83 -27.46 -35.30
CA TYR A 371 18.32 -28.67 -35.96
C TYR A 371 19.68 -28.37 -36.59
N SER A 372 20.58 -29.35 -36.58
CA SER A 372 21.84 -29.30 -37.29
C SER A 372 22.11 -30.68 -37.88
N TRP A 373 22.11 -30.76 -39.20
CA TRP A 373 22.39 -31.99 -39.94
C TRP A 373 23.84 -32.01 -40.40
N ASP A 374 24.50 -33.16 -40.28
CA ASP A 374 25.75 -33.48 -40.96
C ASP A 374 25.46 -34.62 -41.93
N PHE A 375 25.53 -34.34 -43.24
CA PHE A 375 25.20 -35.33 -44.27
C PHE A 375 26.32 -36.34 -44.53
N GLY A 376 27.48 -36.20 -43.88
CA GLY A 376 28.59 -37.17 -43.95
C GLY A 376 29.44 -37.11 -45.22
N ASP A 377 29.17 -36.17 -46.13
CA ASP A 377 29.89 -35.99 -47.41
C ASP A 377 30.74 -34.70 -47.46
N GLY A 378 30.79 -33.95 -46.36
CA GLY A 378 31.53 -32.69 -46.25
C GLY A 378 30.78 -31.46 -46.76
N SER A 379 29.50 -31.59 -47.12
CA SER A 379 28.63 -30.46 -47.45
C SER A 379 28.29 -29.58 -46.23
N ALA A 380 27.68 -28.42 -46.49
CA ALA A 380 27.22 -27.52 -45.42
C ALA A 380 26.04 -28.14 -44.64
N PRO A 381 25.92 -27.88 -43.33
CA PRO A 381 24.88 -28.47 -42.51
C PRO A 381 23.49 -27.94 -42.85
N GLY A 382 22.49 -28.82 -42.82
CA GLY A 382 21.06 -28.44 -42.84
C GLY A 382 20.60 -27.93 -41.47
N MET A 383 19.62 -27.03 -41.45
CA MET A 383 19.18 -26.32 -40.21
C MET A 383 17.69 -26.43 -39.90
N SER A 384 16.94 -27.18 -40.69
CA SER A 384 15.50 -27.36 -40.56
C SER A 384 15.14 -28.78 -40.16
N GLN A 385 13.87 -28.97 -39.76
CA GLN A 385 13.36 -30.28 -39.37
C GLN A 385 13.27 -31.24 -40.57
N MET A 386 13.06 -30.72 -41.77
CA MET A 386 12.96 -31.47 -43.01
C MET A 386 13.96 -30.93 -44.02
N GLU A 387 14.97 -31.73 -44.35
CA GLU A 387 16.03 -31.35 -45.28
C GLU A 387 16.00 -32.23 -46.52
N ASN A 388 16.22 -31.62 -47.68
CA ASN A 388 16.45 -32.33 -48.93
C ASN A 388 17.93 -32.20 -49.28
N HIS A 389 18.63 -33.32 -49.46
CA HIS A 389 20.05 -33.31 -49.78
C HIS A 389 20.34 -34.19 -51.00
N VAL A 390 21.24 -33.71 -51.85
CA VAL A 390 21.66 -34.39 -53.09
C VAL A 390 23.13 -34.76 -53.00
N TYR A 391 23.41 -36.06 -52.96
CA TYR A 391 24.76 -36.59 -52.94
C TYR A 391 25.40 -36.51 -54.33
N SER A 392 26.64 -36.03 -54.40
CA SER A 392 27.35 -35.94 -55.68
C SER A 392 27.67 -37.32 -56.27
N ASP A 393 27.78 -37.37 -57.60
CA ASP A 393 28.21 -38.57 -58.34
C ASP A 393 29.52 -39.17 -57.82
N THR A 394 30.42 -38.34 -57.28
CA THR A 394 31.70 -38.81 -56.73
C THR A 394 31.49 -39.59 -55.43
N VAL A 395 30.57 -39.15 -54.57
CA VAL A 395 30.25 -39.82 -53.31
C VAL A 395 29.62 -41.18 -53.60
N VAL A 396 28.65 -41.25 -54.53
CA VAL A 396 27.99 -42.51 -54.90
C VAL A 396 28.87 -43.47 -55.71
N LYS A 397 30.02 -43.03 -56.23
CA LYS A 397 31.01 -43.87 -56.92
C LYS A 397 32.03 -44.51 -56.00
N LEU A 398 32.36 -43.87 -54.88
CA LEU A 398 33.46 -44.29 -54.00
C LEU A 398 33.15 -45.51 -53.12
N SER A 399 31.95 -46.11 -53.22
CA SER A 399 31.56 -47.33 -52.50
C SER A 399 31.83 -47.26 -50.98
N ARG A 400 31.67 -46.07 -50.39
CA ARG A 400 31.84 -45.85 -48.93
C ARG A 400 30.49 -45.60 -48.29
N LEU A 401 30.30 -46.14 -47.09
CA LEU A 401 29.19 -45.79 -46.22
C LEU A 401 29.23 -44.30 -45.82
N VAL A 402 28.06 -43.66 -45.84
CA VAL A 402 27.87 -42.26 -45.43
C VAL A 402 27.14 -42.24 -44.10
N ASN A 403 27.77 -41.63 -43.09
CA ASN A 403 27.18 -41.48 -41.76
C ASN A 403 26.54 -40.11 -41.64
N VAL A 404 25.22 -40.09 -41.60
CA VAL A 404 24.42 -38.89 -41.39
C VAL A 404 24.25 -38.68 -39.89
N GLY A 405 24.66 -37.51 -39.41
CA GLY A 405 24.46 -37.06 -38.04
C GLY A 405 23.33 -36.04 -37.94
N LEU A 406 22.54 -36.12 -36.87
CA LEU A 406 21.56 -35.10 -36.51
C LEU A 406 21.83 -34.66 -35.08
N THR A 407 21.93 -33.36 -34.86
CA THR A 407 21.92 -32.74 -33.53
C THR A 407 20.68 -31.86 -33.40
N VAL A 408 19.88 -32.12 -32.37
CA VAL A 408 18.71 -31.30 -32.02
C VAL A 408 18.95 -30.63 -30.68
N THR A 409 18.72 -29.31 -30.63
CA THR A 409 18.88 -28.53 -29.40
C THR A 409 17.59 -27.81 -29.04
N HIS A 410 17.09 -28.04 -27.82
CA HIS A 410 15.97 -27.30 -27.24
C HIS A 410 16.40 -25.88 -26.81
N GLU A 411 15.49 -24.91 -26.73
CA GLU A 411 15.76 -23.53 -26.28
C GLU A 411 16.37 -23.42 -24.86
N PHE A 412 16.21 -24.46 -24.05
CA PHE A 412 16.84 -24.57 -22.71
C PHE A 412 18.26 -25.16 -22.75
N GLY A 413 18.75 -25.55 -23.93
CA GLY A 413 20.11 -26.07 -24.14
C GLY A 413 20.21 -27.60 -24.12
N CYS A 414 19.09 -28.32 -24.01
CA CYS A 414 19.09 -29.79 -24.02
C CYS A 414 19.43 -30.29 -25.42
N VAL A 415 20.47 -31.13 -25.52
CA VAL A 415 20.98 -31.63 -26.80
C VAL A 415 20.69 -33.12 -26.93
N GLY A 416 20.09 -33.51 -28.06
CA GLY A 416 19.95 -34.90 -28.48
C GLY A 416 20.70 -35.12 -29.78
N THR A 417 21.27 -36.31 -29.95
CA THR A 417 21.93 -36.70 -31.19
C THR A 417 21.36 -38.01 -31.74
N ALA A 418 21.36 -38.14 -33.06
CA ALA A 418 20.98 -39.35 -33.76
C ALA A 418 21.92 -39.55 -34.95
N TYR A 419 22.09 -40.81 -35.35
CA TYR A 419 22.89 -41.18 -36.50
C TYR A 419 22.13 -42.15 -37.38
N SER A 420 22.37 -42.06 -38.68
CA SER A 420 21.86 -42.99 -39.69
C SER A 420 22.96 -43.27 -40.69
N THR A 421 23.04 -44.50 -41.16
CA THR A 421 24.02 -44.89 -42.17
C THR A 421 23.30 -45.10 -43.49
N LEU A 422 23.76 -44.39 -44.51
CA LEU A 422 23.38 -44.64 -45.89
C LEU A 422 24.39 -45.58 -46.52
N TYR A 423 23.86 -46.57 -47.21
CA TYR A 423 24.63 -47.49 -48.01
C TYR A 423 24.64 -47.02 -49.44
N ILE A 424 25.73 -47.29 -50.15
CA ILE A 424 25.89 -46.87 -51.53
C ILE A 424 25.89 -48.12 -52.39
N ASP A 425 24.90 -48.21 -53.28
CA ASP A 425 24.84 -49.20 -54.34
C ASP A 425 25.54 -48.61 -55.57
N PRO A 426 26.69 -49.14 -56.01
CA PRO A 426 27.36 -48.57 -57.16
C PRO A 426 26.57 -48.90 -58.43
N SER A 427 26.20 -47.87 -59.19
CA SER A 427 25.63 -48.01 -60.55
C SER A 427 26.78 -48.23 -61.54
N ILE A 428 27.19 -49.50 -61.67
CA ILE A 428 28.37 -49.87 -62.46
C ILE A 428 27.95 -50.20 -63.90
N TYR A 429 28.15 -49.24 -64.80
CA TYR A 429 28.17 -49.50 -66.25
C TYR A 429 29.57 -49.94 -66.68
N VAL A 430 29.68 -51.17 -67.16
CA VAL A 430 30.92 -51.67 -67.76
C VAL A 430 30.75 -51.64 -69.28
N PRO A 431 31.57 -50.89 -70.03
CA PRO A 431 31.48 -50.90 -71.49
C PRO A 431 31.85 -52.29 -72.00
N ASN A 432 31.30 -52.69 -73.15
CA ASN A 432 31.62 -53.96 -73.81
C ASN A 432 32.84 -53.86 -74.75
N THR A 433 33.30 -52.63 -75.00
CA THR A 433 34.45 -52.34 -75.86
C THR A 433 35.33 -51.27 -75.24
N PHE A 434 36.64 -51.48 -75.28
CA PHE A 434 37.65 -50.54 -74.80
C PHE A 434 38.60 -50.23 -75.95
N VAL A 435 38.79 -48.94 -76.22
CA VAL A 435 39.78 -48.44 -77.18
C VAL A 435 40.97 -47.97 -76.35
N VAL A 436 42.15 -48.53 -76.63
CA VAL A 436 43.38 -48.10 -75.97
C VAL A 436 43.79 -46.74 -76.52
N ASP A 437 43.73 -45.71 -75.70
CA ASP A 437 44.12 -44.33 -76.03
C ASP A 437 44.86 -43.71 -74.85
N THR A 438 45.69 -42.68 -75.08
CA THR A 438 46.55 -42.08 -74.05
C THR A 438 45.80 -41.33 -72.96
N ASP A 439 44.53 -40.99 -73.19
CA ASP A 439 43.70 -40.21 -72.28
C ASP A 439 42.55 -41.00 -71.63
N TYR A 440 42.42 -42.30 -71.92
CA TYR A 440 41.28 -43.11 -71.45
C TYR A 440 41.71 -44.41 -70.74
N GLU A 441 41.31 -44.54 -69.48
CA GLU A 441 41.49 -45.75 -68.66
C GLU A 441 40.15 -46.49 -68.55
N PHE A 442 40.15 -47.78 -68.89
CA PHE A 442 39.00 -48.66 -68.68
C PHE A 442 38.66 -48.70 -67.19
N MET A 443 37.40 -48.37 -66.86
CA MET A 443 36.88 -48.38 -65.49
C MET A 443 37.79 -47.61 -64.51
N LYS A 444 38.24 -46.42 -64.92
CA LYS A 444 38.94 -45.45 -64.07
C LYS A 444 38.23 -45.29 -62.73
N ASP A 445 39.00 -45.24 -61.65
CA ASP A 445 38.55 -45.16 -60.25
C ASP A 445 38.08 -46.48 -59.61
N TYR A 446 38.03 -47.60 -60.35
CA TYR A 446 37.70 -48.91 -59.78
C TYR A 446 38.91 -49.84 -59.67
N ASP A 447 38.92 -50.70 -58.65
CA ASP A 447 39.92 -51.77 -58.52
C ASP A 447 39.55 -52.95 -59.43
N LEU A 448 40.47 -53.28 -60.33
CA LEU A 448 40.28 -54.23 -61.42
C LEU A 448 41.36 -55.29 -61.38
N GLU A 449 40.97 -56.52 -61.66
CA GLU A 449 41.85 -57.57 -62.13
C GLU A 449 41.49 -57.88 -63.58
N ILE A 450 42.44 -57.76 -64.50
CA ILE A 450 42.24 -58.09 -65.93
C ILE A 450 43.01 -59.37 -66.24
N PHE A 451 42.39 -60.26 -66.99
CA PHE A 451 42.91 -61.54 -67.40
C PHE A 451 42.89 -61.68 -68.93
N ASP A 452 43.90 -62.34 -69.50
CA ASP A 452 43.88 -62.72 -70.91
C ASP A 452 42.82 -63.80 -71.20
N ARG A 453 42.63 -64.14 -72.48
CA ARG A 453 41.63 -65.15 -72.90
C ARG A 453 41.84 -66.56 -72.33
N ILE A 454 43.02 -66.85 -71.80
CA ILE A 454 43.42 -68.15 -71.24
C ILE A 454 43.31 -68.13 -69.69
N GLY A 455 43.11 -66.95 -69.10
CA GLY A 455 42.92 -66.75 -67.67
C GLY A 455 44.17 -66.29 -66.91
N ASN A 456 45.23 -65.85 -67.59
CA ASN A 456 46.40 -65.29 -66.91
C ASN A 456 46.12 -63.85 -66.48
N LEU A 457 46.41 -63.50 -65.22
CA LEU A 457 46.30 -62.12 -64.72
C LEU A 457 47.33 -61.22 -65.43
N ILE A 458 46.84 -60.17 -66.08
CA ILE A 458 47.65 -59.19 -66.81
C ILE A 458 47.66 -57.81 -66.15
N HIS A 459 46.64 -57.47 -65.37
CA HIS A 459 46.59 -56.21 -64.63
C HIS A 459 45.90 -56.40 -63.28
N LYS A 460 46.39 -55.73 -62.25
CA LYS A 460 45.72 -55.58 -60.96
C LYS A 460 45.95 -54.17 -60.40
N GLY A 461 44.90 -53.40 -60.22
CA GLY A 461 44.98 -52.03 -59.73
C GLY A 461 43.79 -51.15 -60.13
N ASN A 462 43.93 -49.85 -59.88
CA ASN A 462 42.88 -48.88 -60.16
C ASN A 462 42.85 -48.49 -61.65
N GLY A 463 41.72 -48.72 -62.32
CA GLY A 463 41.60 -48.49 -63.76
C GLY A 463 42.52 -49.39 -64.58
N TRP A 464 42.34 -49.44 -65.89
CA TRP A 464 43.27 -50.13 -66.78
C TRP A 464 43.49 -49.35 -68.08
N ASP A 465 44.73 -48.98 -68.34
CA ASP A 465 45.14 -48.22 -69.53
C ASP A 465 45.33 -49.07 -70.79
N GLY A 466 45.06 -50.38 -70.72
CA GLY A 466 45.23 -51.29 -71.85
C GLY A 466 46.62 -51.85 -72.05
N THR A 467 47.47 -51.79 -71.02
CA THR A 467 48.84 -52.33 -71.07
C THR A 467 48.98 -53.69 -70.36
N TYR A 468 49.96 -54.50 -70.77
CA TYR A 468 50.35 -55.77 -70.13
C TYR A 468 51.18 -55.57 -68.88
N ASP A 469 51.95 -54.48 -68.80
CA ASP A 469 52.91 -54.23 -67.73
C ASP A 469 53.27 -52.73 -67.60
N LYS A 470 54.10 -52.42 -66.60
CA LYS A 470 54.58 -51.05 -66.33
C LYS A 470 55.52 -50.49 -67.40
N ASN A 471 55.93 -51.29 -68.39
CA ASN A 471 56.77 -50.84 -69.50
C ASN A 471 55.93 -50.21 -70.62
N GLY A 472 54.60 -50.26 -70.53
CA GLY A 472 53.67 -49.60 -71.45
C GLY A 472 53.34 -50.42 -72.70
N ASP A 473 53.63 -51.72 -72.70
CA ASP A 473 53.31 -52.60 -73.83
C ASP A 473 51.79 -52.81 -73.91
N VAL A 474 51.18 -52.29 -74.97
CA VAL A 474 49.74 -52.35 -75.20
C VAL A 474 49.29 -53.78 -75.51
N VAL A 475 48.12 -54.16 -74.98
CA VAL A 475 47.56 -55.48 -75.22
C VAL A 475 47.04 -55.66 -76.65
N PHE A 476 46.99 -56.91 -77.11
CA PHE A 476 46.47 -57.23 -78.44
C PHE A 476 44.96 -56.94 -78.55
N HIS A 477 44.47 -56.77 -79.78
CA HIS A 477 43.03 -56.73 -80.04
C HIS A 477 42.44 -58.13 -79.82
N ASP A 478 41.88 -58.36 -78.64
CA ASP A 478 41.28 -59.62 -78.24
C ASP A 478 40.22 -59.37 -77.15
N THR A 479 39.56 -60.44 -76.73
CA THR A 479 38.69 -60.45 -75.57
C THR A 479 39.49 -60.69 -74.31
N TYR A 480 39.38 -59.77 -73.36
CA TYR A 480 39.96 -59.88 -72.02
C TYR A 480 38.84 -60.08 -71.01
N PHE A 481 39.12 -60.81 -69.94
CA PHE A 481 38.19 -60.99 -68.84
C PHE A 481 38.54 -60.03 -67.71
N TYR A 482 37.55 -59.47 -67.05
CA TYR A 482 37.77 -58.59 -65.90
C TYR A 482 37.08 -59.17 -64.67
N SER A 483 37.66 -58.91 -63.50
CA SER A 483 37.03 -58.99 -62.19
C SER A 483 37.13 -57.60 -61.56
N LEU A 484 35.98 -56.95 -61.41
CA LEU A 484 35.87 -55.62 -60.84
C LEU A 484 35.47 -55.75 -59.37
N THR A 485 36.25 -55.19 -58.46
CA THR A 485 35.91 -55.13 -57.05
C THR A 485 35.13 -53.85 -56.75
N TYR A 486 34.00 -53.99 -56.07
CA TYR A 486 33.15 -52.89 -55.62
C TYR A 486 32.57 -53.21 -54.26
N TYR A 487 32.01 -52.24 -53.54
CA TYR A 487 31.34 -52.51 -52.26
C TYR A 487 29.85 -52.20 -52.36
N VAL A 488 29.04 -53.09 -51.78
CA VAL A 488 27.59 -52.94 -51.56
C VAL A 488 27.36 -53.04 -50.08
N GLY A 489 26.71 -52.06 -49.48
CA GLY A 489 26.49 -52.12 -48.03
C GLY A 489 27.78 -52.01 -47.18
N GLY A 490 28.92 -51.65 -47.80
CA GLY A 490 30.25 -51.76 -47.17
C GLY A 490 30.87 -53.16 -47.24
N GLU A 491 30.17 -54.15 -47.79
CA GLU A 491 30.70 -55.49 -48.07
C GLU A 491 31.33 -55.55 -49.46
N GLU A 492 32.48 -56.21 -49.58
CA GLU A 492 33.20 -56.39 -50.84
C GLU A 492 32.43 -57.34 -51.77
N GLN A 493 32.27 -56.94 -53.02
CA GLN A 493 31.60 -57.66 -54.10
C GLN A 493 32.47 -57.66 -55.35
N HIS A 494 32.31 -58.69 -56.19
CA HIS A 494 33.04 -58.79 -57.45
C HIS A 494 32.08 -58.91 -58.64
N LYS A 495 32.28 -58.08 -59.67
CA LYS A 495 31.57 -58.17 -60.95
C LYS A 495 32.55 -58.67 -61.99
N THR A 496 32.30 -59.86 -62.51
CA THR A 496 33.11 -60.44 -63.57
C THR A 496 32.45 -60.26 -64.93
N GLY A 497 33.26 -60.24 -65.98
CA GLY A 497 32.78 -60.14 -67.35
C GLY A 497 33.91 -60.17 -68.34
N TYR A 498 33.63 -59.73 -69.56
CA TYR A 498 34.64 -59.59 -70.60
C TYR A 498 34.55 -58.22 -71.27
N ILE A 499 35.69 -57.75 -71.74
CA ILE A 499 35.88 -56.50 -72.47
C ILE A 499 36.58 -56.83 -73.79
N THR A 500 36.07 -56.28 -74.89
CA THR A 500 36.75 -56.41 -76.19
C THR A 500 37.68 -55.23 -76.37
N VAL A 501 38.98 -55.48 -76.47
CA VAL A 501 39.95 -54.42 -76.77
C VAL A 501 40.02 -54.25 -78.29
N VAL A 502 39.72 -53.04 -78.76
CA VAL A 502 39.77 -52.68 -80.18
C VAL A 502 40.71 -51.51 -80.39
N ARG A 503 41.05 -51.25 -81.65
CA ARG A 503 41.94 -50.14 -82.03
C ARG A 503 41.19 -48.85 -82.25
#